data_AF-A0A8C3U7V5-F1
#
_entry.id   AF-A0A8C3U7V5-F1
#
_cell.length_a   1.000
_cell.length_b   1.000
_cell.length_c   1.000
_cell.angle_alpha   90.00
_cell.angle_beta   90.00
_cell.angle_gamma   90.00
#
_symmetry.space_group_name_H-M   'P 1'
#
loop_
_entity.id
_entity.type
_entity.pdbx_description
1 polymer ?
#
loop_
_entity_poly.entity_id
_entity_poly.type
_entity_poly.pdbx_seq_one_letter_code
_entity_poly.pdbx_strand_id
1 'polypeptide(L)'
;YLCYINHKKSNLNYLSLLTERQISTLETTSFSFCENNMNQKLLVFLLPNFLFGIFICGFFFKKQKTPTGNRKNTLASVCLKNNLNKARSNLDSHVANQLFVEHKHKFIYCEVPKVGCSNWKRTIFLLQSDFSAEASDIGHDDIHHTSLIKRLVSYPPALQKEFLSNYTKVMFTRHPLERLVSAYRDKLLHSEPFYSTTVANEIRAMFRKNKSSSEKVSFQEFVSFIIAKPPHTLDIHWKPMFLLCDPCNIHYDIVGKYETLGLDSDHVLKVIGAPESMQYPSLKRYSSEKRTDGDMTLEYLRHLTFEQIEKIKKLYEMDFFLFNYTMKYEDYFSLNG
;
A
#
# COMPACT_ATOMS: atom_id res chain seq x y z
N TYR A 1 8.58 -26.64 -34.67
CA TYR A 1 7.80 -27.69 -35.34
C TYR A 1 6.59 -28.03 -34.48
N LEU A 2 5.39 -27.83 -35.05
CA LEU A 2 4.07 -28.10 -34.48
C LEU A 2 3.71 -29.59 -34.48
N CYS A 3 2.84 -29.99 -33.54
CA CYS A 3 1.68 -30.92 -33.62
C CYS A 3 1.50 -31.58 -32.24
N TYR A 4 0.44 -31.40 -31.44
CA TYR A 4 -1.01 -31.51 -31.62
C TYR A 4 -1.54 -32.95 -31.82
N ILE A 5 -2.43 -33.35 -30.89
CA ILE A 5 -3.62 -34.24 -31.00
C ILE A 5 -3.55 -35.75 -30.65
N ASN A 6 -4.38 -36.06 -29.62
CA ASN A 6 -5.32 -37.17 -29.38
C ASN A 6 -4.90 -38.65 -29.48
N HIS A 7 -5.39 -39.46 -28.53
CA HIS A 7 -6.57 -40.31 -28.80
C HIS A 7 -7.21 -40.99 -27.57
N LYS A 8 -8.56 -40.87 -27.52
CA LYS A 8 -9.66 -41.81 -27.15
C LYS A 8 -9.48 -42.86 -26.04
N LYS A 9 -10.34 -42.91 -25.01
CA LYS A 9 -11.74 -43.44 -24.94
C LYS A 9 -11.88 -44.95 -25.22
N SER A 10 -12.25 -45.71 -24.18
CA SER A 10 -13.11 -46.90 -24.29
C SER A 10 -13.96 -47.06 -23.02
N ASN A 11 -15.26 -47.19 -23.24
CA ASN A 11 -16.34 -47.37 -22.27
C ASN A 11 -16.33 -48.78 -21.65
N LEU A 12 -16.89 -48.91 -20.44
CA LEU A 12 -17.90 -49.94 -20.11
C LEU A 12 -18.61 -49.59 -18.78
N ASN A 13 -19.93 -49.46 -18.88
CA ASN A 13 -20.87 -49.30 -17.77
C ASN A 13 -21.13 -50.65 -17.09
N TYR A 14 -21.33 -50.66 -15.76
CA TYR A 14 -22.40 -51.45 -15.12
C TYR A 14 -22.75 -50.86 -13.74
N LEU A 15 -24.05 -50.73 -13.48
CA LEU A 15 -24.67 -50.28 -12.22
C LEU A 15 -24.45 -51.30 -11.09
N SER A 16 -24.36 -50.83 -9.84
CA SER A 16 -25.45 -50.94 -8.82
C SER A 16 -24.93 -50.85 -7.38
N LEU A 17 -25.73 -50.14 -6.56
CA LEU A 17 -25.64 -49.97 -5.11
C LEU A 17 -25.38 -51.27 -4.33
N LEU A 18 -24.52 -51.22 -3.30
CA LEU A 18 -24.71 -51.94 -2.03
C LEU A 18 -24.09 -51.16 -0.87
N THR A 19 -24.78 -51.26 0.26
CA THR A 19 -24.75 -50.48 1.50
C THR A 19 -23.75 -50.99 2.56
N GLU A 20 -23.38 -50.07 3.46
CA GLU A 20 -22.97 -50.19 4.88
C GLU A 20 -22.37 -51.47 5.51
N ARG A 21 -21.43 -51.20 6.44
CA ARG A 21 -20.87 -52.02 7.55
C ARG A 21 -19.72 -52.96 7.22
N GLN A 22 -18.51 -52.57 7.66
CA GLN A 22 -17.89 -53.23 8.82
C GLN A 22 -16.86 -52.32 9.51
N ILE A 23 -16.96 -52.30 10.83
CA ILE A 23 -16.22 -51.51 11.81
C ILE A 23 -15.06 -52.36 12.34
N SER A 24 -13.99 -51.68 12.80
CA SER A 24 -12.88 -52.18 13.62
C SER A 24 -11.85 -53.01 12.83
N THR A 25 -10.55 -52.93 13.03
CA THR A 25 -9.64 -52.44 14.08
C THR A 25 -8.27 -52.34 13.39
N LEU A 26 -7.38 -51.45 13.80
CA LEU A 26 -5.94 -51.75 13.94
C LEU A 26 -5.21 -50.51 14.52
N GLU A 27 -4.93 -50.66 15.81
CA GLU A 27 -4.03 -49.84 16.59
C GLU A 27 -2.57 -49.99 16.12
N THR A 28 -1.85 -48.90 16.35
CA THR A 28 -0.42 -48.69 16.62
C THR A 28 0.55 -49.87 16.74
N THR A 29 1.82 -49.55 16.43
CA THR A 29 3.13 -50.14 16.81
C THR A 29 3.84 -50.85 15.66
N SER A 30 5.16 -50.81 15.49
CA SER A 30 6.29 -50.03 16.01
C SER A 30 7.50 -50.49 15.20
N PHE A 31 8.49 -49.63 15.02
CA PHE A 31 9.78 -49.95 14.41
C PHE A 31 10.47 -51.16 15.06
N SER A 32 10.95 -52.11 14.25
CA SER A 32 12.14 -52.89 14.60
C SER A 32 12.96 -53.21 13.34
N PHE A 33 14.26 -53.02 13.48
CA PHE A 33 15.30 -53.18 12.48
C PHE A 33 15.71 -54.66 12.43
N CYS A 34 15.89 -55.23 11.23
CA CYS A 34 16.58 -56.50 11.06
C CYS A 34 17.56 -56.36 9.88
N GLU A 35 18.84 -56.21 10.20
CA GLU A 35 19.95 -56.47 9.28
C GLU A 35 20.08 -57.99 9.08
N ASN A 36 20.22 -58.43 7.83
CA ASN A 36 21.42 -59.17 7.45
C ASN A 36 21.50 -59.47 5.94
N ASN A 37 22.72 -59.25 5.43
CA ASN A 37 23.34 -59.84 4.24
C ASN A 37 22.78 -59.51 2.85
N MET A 38 23.23 -58.37 2.32
CA MET A 38 23.43 -58.22 0.87
C MET A 38 24.92 -58.01 0.54
N ASN A 39 25.31 -58.71 -0.51
CA ASN A 39 26.65 -58.91 -1.04
C ASN A 39 27.53 -57.64 -1.17
N GLN A 40 28.81 -57.86 -0.88
CA GLN A 40 29.97 -56.95 -0.87
C GLN A 40 30.37 -56.30 -2.21
N LYS A 41 29.44 -55.97 -3.12
CA LYS A 41 29.77 -55.33 -4.41
C LYS A 41 28.93 -54.11 -4.79
N LEU A 42 28.31 -53.44 -3.81
CA LEU A 42 27.56 -52.20 -4.07
C LEU A 42 27.80 -51.11 -3.00
N LEU A 43 29.03 -50.98 -2.51
CA LEU A 43 29.39 -50.04 -1.43
C LEU A 43 30.45 -49.01 -1.84
N VAL A 44 30.43 -48.58 -3.11
CA VAL A 44 31.30 -47.50 -3.62
C VAL A 44 30.52 -46.38 -4.32
N PHE A 45 29.18 -46.42 -4.37
CA PHE A 45 28.38 -45.38 -5.06
C PHE A 45 27.34 -44.65 -4.20
N LEU A 46 27.42 -44.73 -2.87
CA LEU A 46 26.48 -44.04 -1.97
C LEU A 46 27.15 -43.20 -0.88
N LEU A 47 28.32 -42.63 -1.14
CA LEU A 47 28.90 -41.55 -0.34
C LEU A 47 29.50 -40.49 -1.28
N PRO A 48 28.65 -39.71 -1.98
CA PRO A 48 28.70 -38.26 -1.74
C PRO A 48 27.35 -37.52 -1.88
N ASN A 49 26.20 -38.19 -1.82
CA ASN A 49 24.90 -37.53 -2.11
C ASN A 49 24.08 -37.09 -0.89
N PHE A 50 24.55 -37.31 0.34
CA PHE A 50 23.84 -36.81 1.54
C PHE A 50 24.28 -35.41 1.99
N LEU A 51 25.50 -34.98 1.63
CA LEU A 51 25.96 -33.61 1.88
C LEU A 51 25.58 -32.63 0.76
N PHE A 52 25.32 -33.12 -0.47
CA PHE A 52 24.87 -32.28 -1.58
C PHE A 52 23.38 -31.91 -1.48
N GLY A 53 22.55 -32.76 -0.87
CA GLY A 53 21.13 -32.46 -0.61
C GLY A 53 20.92 -31.36 0.43
N ILE A 54 21.79 -31.25 1.44
CA ILE A 54 21.75 -30.18 2.45
C ILE A 54 22.33 -28.88 1.87
N PHE A 55 23.35 -28.96 1.00
CA PHE A 55 23.91 -27.78 0.33
C PHE A 55 22.94 -27.18 -0.71
N ILE A 56 22.18 -27.99 -1.45
CA ILE A 56 21.18 -27.47 -2.41
C ILE A 56 19.93 -26.93 -1.69
N CYS A 57 19.48 -27.54 -0.59
CA CYS A 57 18.40 -26.96 0.22
C CYS A 57 18.83 -25.65 0.93
N GLY A 58 20.10 -25.53 1.33
CA GLY A 58 20.65 -24.30 1.93
C GLY A 58 20.84 -23.15 0.94
N PHE A 59 21.11 -23.43 -0.34
CA PHE A 59 21.32 -22.41 -1.38
C PHE A 59 20.05 -21.94 -2.10
N PHE A 60 18.92 -22.67 -1.97
CA PHE A 60 17.65 -22.30 -2.59
C PHE A 60 16.60 -21.73 -1.63
N PHE A 61 16.93 -21.48 -0.36
CA PHE A 61 16.27 -20.40 0.39
C PHE A 61 16.88 -19.05 0.01
N LYS A 62 16.80 -18.68 -1.28
CA LYS A 62 16.67 -17.26 -1.62
C LYS A 62 15.37 -16.85 -0.96
N LYS A 63 15.46 -16.27 0.24
CA LYS A 63 14.37 -15.57 0.92
C LYS A 63 13.74 -14.69 -0.16
N GLN A 64 12.59 -15.10 -0.71
CA GLN A 64 11.90 -14.30 -1.72
C GLN A 64 11.65 -12.96 -1.01
N LYS A 65 12.40 -11.92 -1.39
CA LYS A 65 12.16 -10.60 -0.83
C LYS A 65 10.76 -10.26 -1.28
N THR A 66 9.82 -10.22 -0.35
CA THR A 66 8.49 -9.68 -0.62
C THR A 66 8.67 -8.29 -1.26
N PRO A 67 7.80 -7.88 -2.20
CA PRO A 67 7.90 -6.55 -2.82
C PRO A 67 8.07 -5.42 -1.78
N THR A 68 7.46 -5.58 -0.60
CA THR A 68 7.57 -4.69 0.57
C THR A 68 8.99 -4.63 1.17
N GLY A 69 9.68 -5.76 1.27
CA GLY A 69 11.06 -5.83 1.78
C GLY A 69 12.07 -5.09 0.89
N ASN A 70 11.86 -5.07 -0.42
CA ASN A 70 12.70 -4.27 -1.33
C ASN A 70 12.47 -2.76 -1.12
N ARG A 71 11.20 -2.34 -1.00
CA ARG A 71 10.82 -0.93 -0.82
C ARG A 71 11.42 -0.32 0.45
N LYS A 72 11.44 -1.07 1.56
CA LYS A 72 12.10 -0.64 2.81
C LYS A 72 13.58 -0.36 2.65
N ASN A 73 14.29 -1.23 1.93
CA ASN A 73 15.72 -1.07 1.70
C ASN A 73 16.02 0.16 0.82
N THR A 74 15.24 0.36 -0.25
CA THR A 74 15.37 1.57 -1.08
C THR A 74 15.14 2.82 -0.25
N LEU A 75 14.06 2.85 0.54
CA LEU A 75 13.73 3.97 1.41
C LEU A 75 14.87 4.28 2.39
N ALA A 76 15.36 3.28 3.12
CA ALA A 76 16.46 3.44 4.06
C ALA A 76 17.74 3.95 3.37
N SER A 77 18.08 3.40 2.20
CA SER A 77 19.24 3.83 1.42
C SER A 77 19.13 5.29 0.98
N VAL A 78 17.96 5.73 0.54
CA VAL A 78 17.72 7.12 0.10
C VAL A 78 17.73 8.08 1.30
N CYS A 79 17.13 7.69 2.44
CA CYS A 79 17.17 8.48 3.67
C CYS A 79 18.62 8.72 4.14
N LEU A 80 19.45 7.67 4.13
CA LEU A 80 20.88 7.76 4.48
C LEU A 80 21.64 8.65 3.50
N LYS A 81 21.47 8.42 2.19
CA LYS A 81 22.17 9.18 1.14
C LYS A 81 21.89 10.69 1.21
N ASN A 82 20.69 11.08 1.64
CA ASN A 82 20.25 12.48 1.69
C ASN A 82 20.32 13.09 3.11
N ASN A 83 20.93 12.41 4.09
CA ASN A 83 21.05 12.89 5.49
C ASN A 83 19.70 13.29 6.12
N LEU A 84 18.65 12.51 5.88
CA LEU A 84 17.28 12.83 6.32
C LEU A 84 16.92 12.29 7.71
N ASN A 85 17.80 11.46 8.28
CA ASN A 85 17.65 10.94 9.63
C ASN A 85 17.99 12.04 10.63
N LYS A 86 17.04 12.39 11.49
CA LYS A 86 17.15 13.45 12.49
C LYS A 86 17.13 12.82 13.88
N ALA A 87 18.12 13.16 14.70
CA ALA A 87 18.06 12.86 16.13
C ALA A 87 17.05 13.82 16.79
N ARG A 88 15.78 13.39 16.90
CA ARG A 88 14.74 14.14 17.61
C ARG A 88 14.36 13.40 18.88
N SER A 89 14.22 14.14 19.99
CA SER A 89 13.75 13.58 21.26
C SER A 89 12.27 13.21 21.23
N ASN A 90 11.46 14.00 20.51
CA ASN A 90 10.01 13.83 20.37
C ASN A 90 9.58 13.80 18.90
N LEU A 91 8.50 13.09 18.61
CA LEU A 91 7.86 13.07 17.30
C LEU A 91 7.20 14.43 17.01
N ASP A 92 7.27 14.88 15.75
CA ASP A 92 6.56 16.07 15.30
C ASP A 92 5.04 15.88 15.46
N SER A 93 4.35 16.86 16.03
CA SER A 93 2.91 16.76 16.30
C SER A 93 2.06 16.60 15.04
N HIS A 94 2.48 17.16 13.89
CA HIS A 94 1.79 16.99 12.62
C HIS A 94 1.95 15.56 12.10
N VAL A 95 3.13 14.97 12.27
CA VAL A 95 3.37 13.56 11.91
C VAL A 95 2.59 12.64 12.85
N ALA A 96 2.60 12.90 14.16
CA ALA A 96 1.80 12.16 15.13
C ALA A 96 0.29 12.25 14.82
N ASN A 97 -0.17 13.40 14.32
CA ASN A 97 -1.55 13.57 13.88
C ASN A 97 -1.86 12.74 12.63
N GLN A 98 -0.86 12.37 11.83
CA GLN A 98 -1.05 11.57 10.62
C GLN A 98 -1.19 10.07 10.89
N LEU A 99 -0.88 9.62 12.10
CA LEU A 99 -0.83 8.19 12.46
C LEU A 99 -2.10 7.79 13.21
N PHE A 100 -2.84 6.82 12.69
CA PHE A 100 -3.92 6.14 13.41
C PHE A 100 -3.40 4.96 14.21
N VAL A 101 -3.95 4.75 15.40
CA VAL A 101 -3.56 3.68 16.32
C VAL A 101 -4.72 2.73 16.54
N GLU A 102 -4.45 1.45 16.31
CA GLU A 102 -5.35 0.32 16.57
C GLU A 102 -4.66 -0.60 17.59
N HIS A 103 -5.23 -0.72 18.78
CA HIS A 103 -4.57 -1.39 19.91
C HIS A 103 -4.70 -2.90 19.89
N LYS A 104 -5.82 -3.44 19.39
CA LYS A 104 -6.14 -4.89 19.46
C LYS A 104 -5.11 -5.73 18.69
N HIS A 105 -4.69 -5.24 17.52
CA HIS A 105 -3.71 -5.90 16.66
C HIS A 105 -2.34 -5.22 16.68
N LYS A 106 -2.12 -4.27 17.61
CA LYS A 106 -0.90 -3.46 17.72
C LYS A 106 -0.49 -2.86 16.37
N PHE A 107 -1.41 -2.12 15.74
CA PHE A 107 -1.28 -1.63 14.38
C PHE A 107 -1.28 -0.09 14.35
N ILE A 108 -0.35 0.48 13.59
CA ILE A 108 -0.27 1.91 13.30
C ILE A 108 -0.33 2.12 11.79
N TYR A 109 -1.25 2.96 11.34
CA TYR A 109 -1.41 3.33 9.94
C TYR A 109 -1.13 4.82 9.74
N CYS A 110 -0.17 5.16 8.87
CA CYS A 110 0.02 6.54 8.44
C CYS A 110 -0.95 6.90 7.32
N GLU A 111 -1.78 7.91 7.57
CA GLU A 111 -2.71 8.43 6.60
C GLU A 111 -1.99 9.24 5.52
N VAL A 112 -1.90 8.68 4.32
CA VAL A 112 -1.62 9.46 3.12
C VAL A 112 -2.92 9.63 2.32
N PRO A 113 -3.43 10.84 2.11
CA PRO A 113 -4.60 11.00 1.27
C PRO A 113 -4.36 10.53 -0.17
N LYS A 114 -5.42 10.00 -0.80
CA LYS A 114 -5.46 9.55 -2.21
C LYS A 114 -4.66 8.27 -2.52
N VAL A 115 -4.33 7.50 -1.48
CA VAL A 115 -3.75 6.15 -1.61
C VAL A 115 -4.67 5.05 -1.03
N GLY A 116 -5.99 5.32 -0.95
CA GLY A 116 -6.96 4.40 -0.36
C GLY A 116 -7.26 4.64 1.12
N CYS A 117 -6.80 5.75 1.69
CA CYS A 117 -6.90 6.03 3.13
C CYS A 117 -8.31 5.89 3.74
N SER A 118 -9.39 6.22 3.03
CA SER A 118 -10.75 6.05 3.55
C SER A 118 -11.09 4.57 3.82
N ASN A 119 -10.60 3.65 2.98
CA ASN A 119 -10.84 2.22 3.18
C ASN A 119 -9.93 1.68 4.29
N TRP A 120 -8.68 2.17 4.42
CA TRP A 120 -7.86 1.87 5.60
C TRP A 120 -8.49 2.32 6.91
N LYS A 121 -9.12 3.50 6.95
CA LYS A 121 -9.85 3.94 8.15
C LYS A 121 -11.03 3.02 8.46
N ARG A 122 -11.80 2.59 7.44
CA ARG A 122 -12.87 1.59 7.62
C ARG A 122 -12.32 0.27 8.16
N THR A 123 -11.22 -0.22 7.60
CA THR A 123 -10.54 -1.42 8.09
C THR A 123 -10.14 -1.26 9.55
N ILE A 124 -9.52 -0.15 9.95
CA ILE A 124 -9.15 0.11 11.35
C ILE A 124 -10.39 0.12 12.25
N PHE A 125 -11.46 0.81 11.82
CA PHE A 125 -12.72 0.85 12.55
C PHE A 125 -13.32 -0.55 12.77
N LEU A 126 -13.31 -1.38 11.72
CA LEU A 126 -13.78 -2.76 11.78
C LEU A 126 -12.85 -3.65 12.60
N LEU A 127 -11.54 -3.41 12.62
CA LEU A 127 -10.59 -4.15 13.48
C LEU A 127 -10.80 -3.86 14.97
N GLN A 128 -11.16 -2.62 15.32
CA GLN A 128 -11.44 -2.23 16.71
C GLN A 128 -12.74 -2.83 17.24
N SER A 129 -13.66 -3.16 16.34
CA SER A 129 -15.01 -3.53 16.70
C SER A 129 -15.24 -5.01 16.43
N ASP A 130 -15.79 -5.75 17.39
CA ASP A 130 -16.35 -7.09 17.11
C ASP A 130 -17.70 -6.99 16.37
N PHE A 131 -17.91 -5.94 15.57
CA PHE A 131 -19.15 -5.71 14.85
C PHE A 131 -19.25 -6.64 13.65
N SER A 132 -20.43 -7.23 13.46
CA SER A 132 -20.85 -7.90 12.23
C SER A 132 -21.18 -6.91 11.10
N ALA A 133 -20.60 -5.71 11.12
CA ALA A 133 -20.88 -4.64 10.17
C ALA A 133 -19.96 -4.75 8.95
N GLU A 134 -20.49 -4.51 7.76
CA GLU A 134 -19.70 -4.51 6.54
C GLU A 134 -19.10 -3.13 6.28
N ALA A 135 -17.96 -3.08 5.58
CA ALA A 135 -17.33 -1.80 5.27
C ALA A 135 -18.23 -0.86 4.45
N SER A 136 -19.16 -1.43 3.66
CA SER A 136 -20.16 -0.70 2.87
C SER A 136 -21.14 0.10 3.72
N ASP A 137 -21.36 -0.34 4.96
CA ASP A 137 -22.32 0.28 5.88
C ASP A 137 -21.75 1.54 6.53
N ILE A 138 -20.43 1.75 6.40
CA ILE A 138 -19.72 2.89 6.95
C ILE A 138 -19.64 4.00 5.91
N GLY A 139 -20.46 5.04 6.12
CA GLY A 139 -20.50 6.26 5.33
C GLY A 139 -19.12 6.91 5.14
N HIS A 140 -18.90 7.53 3.97
CA HIS A 140 -17.61 8.14 3.67
C HIS A 140 -17.29 9.30 4.62
N ASP A 141 -18.22 10.23 4.82
CA ASP A 141 -17.93 11.39 5.67
C ASP A 141 -17.84 10.98 7.15
N ASP A 142 -18.65 10.01 7.59
CA ASP A 142 -18.62 9.48 8.96
C ASP A 142 -17.23 8.93 9.35
N ILE A 143 -16.60 8.16 8.47
CA ILE A 143 -15.27 7.60 8.75
C ILE A 143 -14.16 8.66 8.75
N HIS A 144 -14.38 9.82 8.14
CA HIS A 144 -13.45 10.94 8.16
C HIS A 144 -13.56 11.80 9.43
N HIS A 145 -14.71 11.78 10.11
CA HIS A 145 -15.01 12.62 11.27
C HIS A 145 -15.18 11.85 12.58
N THR A 146 -15.22 10.51 12.54
CA THR A 146 -15.37 9.69 13.75
C THR A 146 -14.21 9.85 14.74
N SER A 147 -14.55 9.90 16.04
CA SER A 147 -13.60 9.90 17.15
C SER A 147 -13.20 8.50 17.62
N LEU A 148 -13.79 7.46 17.03
CA LEU A 148 -13.60 6.06 17.44
C LEU A 148 -12.22 5.53 17.04
N ILE A 149 -11.68 5.97 15.90
CA ILE A 149 -10.29 5.70 15.51
C ILE A 149 -9.36 6.79 16.06
N LYS A 150 -8.48 6.42 16.98
CA LYS A 150 -7.60 7.39 17.65
C LYS A 150 -6.35 7.67 16.83
N ARG A 151 -5.89 8.92 16.87
CA ARG A 151 -4.61 9.36 16.29
C ARG A 151 -3.51 9.33 17.35
N LEU A 152 -2.26 9.08 16.95
CA LEU A 152 -1.12 8.97 17.85
C LEU A 152 -0.89 10.27 18.65
N VAL A 153 -1.19 11.43 18.05
CA VAL A 153 -1.11 12.75 18.73
C VAL A 153 -1.99 12.86 19.99
N SER A 154 -3.05 12.03 20.11
CA SER A 154 -3.92 12.03 21.28
C SER A 154 -3.31 11.39 22.54
N TYR A 155 -2.13 10.78 22.41
CA TYR A 155 -1.42 10.12 23.50
C TYR A 155 -0.22 10.96 23.99
N PRO A 156 0.15 10.90 25.28
CA PRO A 156 1.37 11.52 25.78
C PRO A 156 2.64 11.01 25.07
N PRO A 157 3.71 11.83 24.94
CA PRO A 157 4.92 11.47 24.21
C PRO A 157 5.56 10.13 24.60
N ALA A 158 5.51 9.76 25.88
CA ALA A 158 6.02 8.48 26.36
C ALA A 158 5.28 7.29 25.74
N LEU A 159 3.95 7.33 25.69
CA LEU A 159 3.13 6.30 25.03
C LEU A 159 3.31 6.33 23.51
N GLN A 160 3.48 7.50 22.90
CA GLN A 160 3.76 7.59 21.47
C GLN A 160 5.04 6.80 21.12
N LYS A 161 6.11 6.98 21.89
CA LYS A 161 7.38 6.26 21.72
C LYS A 161 7.21 4.75 21.95
N GLU A 162 6.45 4.36 22.97
CA GLU A 162 6.14 2.96 23.25
C GLU A 162 5.42 2.30 22.06
N PHE A 163 4.36 2.93 21.56
CA PHE A 163 3.58 2.36 20.45
C PHE A 163 4.40 2.28 19.17
N LEU A 164 5.17 3.32 18.83
CA LEU A 164 6.05 3.30 17.66
C LEU A 164 7.12 2.19 17.74
N SER A 165 7.54 1.83 18.94
CA SER A 165 8.52 0.74 19.16
C SER A 165 7.88 -0.65 19.06
N ASN A 166 6.64 -0.79 19.52
CA ASN A 166 6.02 -2.11 19.75
C ASN A 166 4.94 -2.50 18.72
N TYR A 167 4.45 -1.56 17.91
CA TYR A 167 3.32 -1.78 16.99
C TYR A 167 3.82 -1.91 15.56
N THR A 168 3.12 -2.70 14.74
CA THR A 168 3.36 -2.81 13.30
C THR A 168 2.95 -1.50 12.64
N LYS A 169 3.91 -0.79 12.02
CA LYS A 169 3.69 0.51 11.37
C LYS A 169 3.59 0.34 9.86
N VAL A 170 2.54 0.86 9.27
CA VAL A 170 2.29 0.73 7.83
C VAL A 170 2.00 2.09 7.22
N MET A 171 2.55 2.30 6.04
CA MET A 171 2.16 3.41 5.17
C MET A 171 1.95 2.90 3.75
N PHE A 172 1.09 3.60 3.01
CA PHE A 172 0.90 3.38 1.58
C PHE A 172 1.33 4.61 0.81
N THR A 173 1.89 4.38 -0.37
CA THR A 173 2.34 5.43 -1.28
C THR A 173 1.65 5.30 -2.61
N ARG A 174 1.70 6.35 -3.41
CA ARG A 174 1.20 6.35 -4.80
C ARG A 174 2.11 7.20 -5.64
N HIS A 175 2.18 6.94 -6.95
CA HIS A 175 2.88 7.81 -7.87
C HIS A 175 2.53 9.29 -7.61
N PRO A 176 3.51 10.18 -7.33
CA PRO A 176 3.22 11.51 -6.78
C PRO A 176 2.26 12.35 -7.64
N LEU A 177 2.44 12.30 -8.96
CA LEU A 177 1.59 13.04 -9.90
C LEU A 177 0.18 12.45 -10.05
N GLU A 178 0.03 11.12 -9.98
CA GLU A 178 -1.32 10.53 -9.97
C GLU A 178 -2.06 10.88 -8.67
N ARG A 179 -1.33 10.91 -7.55
CA ARG A 179 -1.87 11.35 -6.27
C ARG A 179 -2.35 12.80 -6.34
N LEU A 180 -1.57 13.67 -6.98
CA LEU A 180 -1.91 15.08 -7.18
C LEU A 180 -3.19 15.24 -8.04
N VAL A 181 -3.27 14.55 -9.18
CA VAL A 181 -4.47 14.58 -10.04
C VAL A 181 -5.69 14.01 -9.31
N SER A 182 -5.52 12.92 -8.55
CA SER A 182 -6.58 12.37 -7.71
C SER A 182 -7.06 13.38 -6.64
N ALA A 183 -6.15 14.18 -6.07
CA ALA A 183 -6.50 15.21 -5.11
C ALA A 183 -7.30 16.35 -5.76
N TYR A 184 -6.85 16.86 -6.91
CA TYR A 184 -7.55 17.88 -7.69
C TYR A 184 -8.98 17.44 -8.04
N ARG A 185 -9.11 16.25 -8.62
CA ARG A 185 -10.42 15.69 -8.99
C ARG A 185 -11.34 15.59 -7.77
N ASP A 186 -10.85 14.98 -6.69
CA ASP A 186 -11.65 14.77 -5.48
C ASP A 186 -12.09 16.08 -4.83
N LYS A 187 -11.21 17.10 -4.79
CA LYS A 187 -11.44 18.31 -3.98
C LYS A 187 -11.98 19.50 -4.75
N LEU A 188 -11.66 19.64 -6.03
CA LEU A 188 -11.99 20.84 -6.81
C LEU A 188 -12.99 20.58 -7.94
N LEU A 189 -13.18 19.32 -8.36
CA LEU A 189 -14.19 18.98 -9.38
C LEU A 189 -15.55 18.56 -8.79
N HIS A 190 -15.57 18.14 -7.52
CA HIS A 190 -16.79 17.82 -6.79
C HIS A 190 -17.14 18.92 -5.78
N SER A 191 -18.41 18.92 -5.33
CA SER A 191 -18.96 19.94 -4.44
C SER A 191 -18.65 19.67 -2.97
N GLU A 192 -17.38 19.43 -2.62
CA GLU A 192 -16.96 19.45 -1.22
C GLU A 192 -16.90 20.93 -0.79
N PRO A 193 -17.70 21.39 0.20
CA PRO A 193 -17.89 22.81 0.44
C PRO A 193 -16.60 23.59 0.72
N PHE A 194 -15.71 23.09 1.57
CA PHE A 194 -14.49 23.81 1.94
C PHE A 194 -13.55 24.01 0.73
N TYR A 195 -13.31 22.96 -0.05
CA TYR A 195 -12.39 23.04 -1.20
C TYR A 195 -13.03 23.73 -2.41
N SER A 196 -14.27 23.39 -2.75
CA SER A 196 -14.96 23.96 -3.93
C SER A 196 -15.37 25.43 -3.75
N THR A 197 -15.38 25.93 -2.51
CA THR A 197 -15.64 27.35 -2.21
C THR A 197 -14.39 28.06 -1.72
N THR A 198 -13.88 27.78 -0.50
CA THR A 198 -12.80 28.54 0.13
C THR A 198 -11.50 28.44 -0.66
N VAL A 199 -11.02 27.22 -0.91
CA VAL A 199 -9.76 27.02 -1.65
C VAL A 199 -9.91 27.46 -3.10
N ALA A 200 -11.02 27.11 -3.76
CA ALA A 200 -11.27 27.55 -5.12
C ALA A 200 -11.33 29.08 -5.26
N ASN A 201 -11.94 29.79 -4.30
CA ASN A 201 -11.96 31.26 -4.27
C ASN A 201 -10.57 31.84 -4.08
N GLU A 202 -9.74 31.26 -3.22
CA GLU A 202 -8.35 31.68 -3.04
C GLU A 202 -7.57 31.55 -4.35
N ILE A 203 -7.70 30.41 -5.04
CA ILE A 203 -7.05 30.17 -6.34
C ILE A 203 -7.54 31.19 -7.38
N ARG A 204 -8.85 31.40 -7.50
CA ARG A 204 -9.43 32.39 -8.42
C ARG A 204 -8.91 33.79 -8.11
N ALA A 205 -8.83 34.17 -6.84
CA ALA A 205 -8.34 35.49 -6.43
C ALA A 205 -6.87 35.72 -6.78
N MET A 206 -6.05 34.66 -6.78
CA MET A 206 -4.62 34.73 -7.12
C MET A 206 -4.36 34.76 -8.62
N PHE A 207 -5.12 34.02 -9.43
CA PHE A 207 -4.76 33.77 -10.83
C PHE A 207 -5.76 34.29 -11.88
N ARG A 208 -6.99 34.67 -11.49
CA ARG A 208 -7.98 35.24 -12.42
C ARG A 208 -8.09 36.75 -12.29
N LYS A 209 -8.19 37.45 -13.43
CA LYS A 209 -8.56 38.87 -13.47
C LYS A 209 -10.00 39.09 -13.01
N ASN A 210 -10.92 38.24 -13.49
CA ASN A 210 -12.31 38.27 -13.06
C ASN A 210 -12.55 37.29 -11.89
N LYS A 211 -12.67 37.85 -10.67
CA LYS A 211 -12.84 37.08 -9.44
C LYS A 211 -14.26 36.53 -9.24
N SER A 212 -15.26 37.03 -9.98
CA SER A 212 -16.65 36.58 -9.87
C SER A 212 -17.01 35.41 -10.80
N SER A 213 -16.06 34.90 -11.59
CA SER A 213 -16.30 33.73 -12.45
C SER A 213 -16.69 32.50 -11.61
N SER A 214 -17.86 31.95 -11.91
CA SER A 214 -18.37 30.71 -11.31
C SER A 214 -17.75 29.45 -11.92
N GLU A 215 -16.90 29.59 -12.95
CA GLU A 215 -16.23 28.45 -13.59
C GLU A 215 -15.33 27.74 -12.60
N LYS A 216 -15.28 26.40 -12.72
CA LYS A 216 -14.40 25.56 -11.89
C LYS A 216 -12.95 25.97 -12.09
N VAL A 217 -12.17 25.86 -11.01
CA VAL A 217 -10.71 26.04 -11.05
C VAL A 217 -10.11 24.99 -11.96
N SER A 218 -9.30 25.40 -12.93
CA SER A 218 -8.58 24.49 -13.82
C SER A 218 -7.44 23.79 -13.09
N PHE A 219 -6.98 22.65 -13.62
CA PHE A 219 -5.83 21.96 -13.06
C PHE A 219 -4.56 22.81 -13.12
N GLN A 220 -4.41 23.62 -14.18
CA GLN A 220 -3.28 24.54 -14.33
C GLN A 220 -3.25 25.61 -13.23
N GLU A 221 -4.40 26.21 -12.91
CA GLU A 221 -4.51 27.19 -11.81
C GLU A 221 -4.25 26.54 -10.44
N PHE A 222 -4.75 25.32 -10.24
CA PHE A 222 -4.45 24.54 -9.03
C PHE A 222 -2.95 24.24 -8.90
N VAL A 223 -2.27 23.90 -9.98
CA VAL A 223 -0.82 23.68 -9.97
C VAL A 223 -0.06 24.97 -9.67
N SER A 224 -0.45 26.09 -10.28
CA SER A 224 0.16 27.40 -9.95
C SER A 224 -0.03 27.76 -8.48
N PHE A 225 -1.17 27.42 -7.89
CA PHE A 225 -1.43 27.63 -6.48
C PHE A 225 -0.53 26.82 -5.55
N ILE A 226 -0.35 25.52 -5.81
CA ILE A 226 0.48 24.67 -4.93
C ILE A 226 1.96 25.05 -5.01
N ILE A 227 2.49 25.39 -6.20
CA ILE A 227 3.91 25.73 -6.37
C ILE A 227 4.24 27.13 -5.86
N ALA A 228 3.23 28.00 -5.66
CA ALA A 228 3.40 29.31 -5.06
C ALA A 228 3.50 29.29 -3.52
N LYS A 229 3.28 28.12 -2.89
CA LYS A 229 3.28 27.96 -1.44
C LYS A 229 4.47 27.12 -0.95
N PRO A 230 5.03 27.40 0.24
CA PRO A 230 6.03 26.53 0.84
C PRO A 230 5.51 25.09 1.05
N PRO A 231 6.32 24.05 0.80
CA PRO A 231 5.86 22.66 0.88
C PRO A 231 5.23 22.26 2.23
N HIS A 232 5.77 22.79 3.33
CA HIS A 232 5.29 22.48 4.69
C HIS A 232 3.90 23.04 4.99
N THR A 233 3.47 24.11 4.31
CA THR A 233 2.16 24.76 4.50
C THR A 233 1.07 24.20 3.61
N LEU A 234 1.40 23.25 2.72
CA LEU A 234 0.43 22.65 1.82
C LEU A 234 -0.62 21.84 2.60
N ASP A 235 -1.83 21.76 2.03
CA ASP A 235 -2.89 20.89 2.52
C ASP A 235 -2.46 19.42 2.42
N ILE A 236 -2.92 18.58 3.36
CA ILE A 236 -2.56 17.16 3.42
C ILE A 236 -2.87 16.39 2.13
N HIS A 237 -3.84 16.83 1.33
CA HIS A 237 -4.26 16.13 0.12
C HIS A 237 -3.25 16.23 -1.02
N TRP A 238 -2.44 17.29 -1.04
CA TRP A 238 -1.38 17.51 -2.03
C TRP A 238 0.00 17.78 -1.42
N LYS A 239 0.16 17.77 -0.10
CA LYS A 239 1.49 17.78 0.54
C LYS A 239 2.31 16.55 0.12
N PRO A 240 3.63 16.66 -0.09
CA PRO A 240 4.49 15.48 -0.31
C PRO A 240 4.30 14.42 0.78
N MET A 241 4.24 13.15 0.39
CA MET A 241 3.96 12.02 1.29
C MET A 241 5.05 11.85 2.34
N PHE A 242 6.31 12.11 1.99
CA PHE A 242 7.42 12.06 2.94
C PHE A 242 7.29 13.09 4.07
N LEU A 243 6.66 14.24 3.81
CA LEU A 243 6.38 15.27 4.83
C LEU A 243 5.17 14.93 5.71
N LEU A 244 4.28 14.03 5.26
CA LEU A 244 3.13 13.58 6.03
C LEU A 244 3.52 12.49 7.05
N CYS A 245 4.33 11.53 6.60
CA CYS A 245 4.61 10.30 7.35
C CYS A 245 6.04 10.20 7.90
N ASP A 246 6.94 11.13 7.55
CA ASP A 246 8.33 11.16 8.02
C ASP A 246 9.05 9.79 8.01
N PRO A 247 9.06 9.07 6.88
CA PRO A 247 9.50 7.68 6.83
C PRO A 247 10.99 7.47 7.04
N CYS A 248 11.80 8.54 7.04
CA CYS A 248 13.20 8.46 7.41
C CYS A 248 13.41 8.42 8.93
N ASN A 249 12.43 8.87 9.71
CA ASN A 249 12.51 8.91 11.18
C ASN A 249 11.53 7.94 11.86
N ILE A 250 10.55 7.41 11.12
CA ILE A 250 9.68 6.33 11.55
C ILE A 250 10.04 5.05 10.79
N HIS A 251 10.41 3.99 11.51
CA HIS A 251 10.73 2.70 10.90
C HIS A 251 9.47 1.94 10.48
N TYR A 252 8.93 2.21 9.31
CA TYR A 252 7.76 1.48 8.79
C TYR A 252 8.08 0.00 8.56
N ASP A 253 7.22 -0.87 9.08
CA ASP A 253 7.29 -2.33 8.92
C ASP A 253 6.85 -2.75 7.52
N ILE A 254 5.86 -2.03 6.95
CA ILE A 254 5.38 -2.24 5.59
C ILE A 254 5.21 -0.89 4.88
N VAL A 255 5.79 -0.79 3.68
CA VAL A 255 5.57 0.31 2.72
C VAL A 255 4.81 -0.26 1.52
N GLY A 256 3.49 -0.09 1.53
CA GLY A 256 2.58 -0.51 0.47
C GLY A 256 2.53 0.50 -0.68
N LYS A 257 2.08 0.06 -1.84
CA LYS A 257 1.86 0.89 -3.03
C LYS A 257 0.41 0.81 -3.46
N TYR A 258 -0.18 1.94 -3.84
CA TYR A 258 -1.53 2.00 -4.38
C TYR A 258 -1.66 1.16 -5.66
N GLU A 259 -0.59 1.10 -6.45
CA GLU A 259 -0.52 0.33 -7.68
C GLU A 259 -0.61 -1.19 -7.43
N THR A 260 -0.28 -1.65 -6.21
CA THR A 260 -0.38 -3.05 -5.77
C THR A 260 -1.28 -3.20 -4.54
N LEU A 261 -2.28 -2.32 -4.40
CA LEU A 261 -3.04 -2.14 -3.16
C LEU A 261 -3.63 -3.43 -2.62
N GLY A 262 -4.24 -4.27 -3.47
CA GLY A 262 -4.84 -5.54 -3.05
C GLY A 262 -3.82 -6.50 -2.42
N LEU A 263 -2.74 -6.80 -3.14
CA LEU A 263 -1.68 -7.69 -2.65
C LEU A 263 -1.02 -7.14 -1.38
N ASP A 264 -0.77 -5.83 -1.34
CA ASP A 264 -0.13 -5.20 -0.19
C ASP A 264 -1.07 -5.13 1.02
N SER A 265 -2.37 -4.88 0.82
CA SER A 265 -3.35 -4.87 1.90
C SER A 265 -3.57 -6.25 2.49
N ASP A 266 -3.62 -7.29 1.66
CA ASP A 266 -3.76 -8.67 2.13
C ASP A 266 -2.53 -9.09 2.95
N HIS A 267 -1.34 -8.68 2.51
CA HIS A 267 -0.11 -8.89 3.28
C HIS A 267 -0.15 -8.17 4.63
N VAL A 268 -0.63 -6.92 4.67
CA VAL A 268 -0.78 -6.17 5.93
C VAL A 268 -1.75 -6.87 6.88
N LEU A 269 -2.95 -7.23 6.41
CA LEU A 269 -3.96 -7.92 7.22
C LEU A 269 -3.42 -9.24 7.81
N LYS A 270 -2.68 -10.01 7.01
CA LYS A 270 -2.01 -11.23 7.47
C LYS A 270 -0.94 -10.96 8.53
N VAL A 271 -0.11 -9.93 8.35
CA VAL A 271 0.99 -9.61 9.29
C VAL A 271 0.48 -9.12 10.64
N ILE A 272 -0.60 -8.33 10.65
CA ILE A 272 -1.19 -7.83 11.91
C ILE A 272 -2.08 -8.87 12.60
N GLY A 273 -2.31 -10.03 11.98
CA GLY A 273 -3.18 -11.07 12.54
C GLY A 273 -4.66 -10.69 12.52
N ALA A 274 -5.11 -9.96 11.49
CA ALA A 274 -6.53 -9.68 11.29
C ALA A 274 -7.33 -10.98 11.07
N PRO A 275 -8.64 -11.00 11.34
CA PRO A 275 -9.49 -12.17 11.05
C PRO A 275 -9.38 -12.64 9.60
N GLU A 276 -9.35 -13.96 9.35
CA GLU A 276 -9.18 -14.52 8.01
C GLU A 276 -10.30 -14.12 7.02
N SER A 277 -11.50 -13.82 7.53
CA SER A 277 -12.62 -13.33 6.75
C SER A 277 -12.50 -11.86 6.34
N MET A 278 -11.61 -11.09 6.98
CA MET A 278 -11.47 -9.67 6.71
C MET A 278 -10.72 -9.46 5.39
N GLN A 279 -11.30 -8.64 4.53
CA GLN A 279 -10.67 -8.17 3.29
C GLN A 279 -10.60 -6.65 3.28
N TYR A 280 -9.59 -6.13 2.59
CA TYR A 280 -9.50 -4.69 2.38
C TYR A 280 -10.60 -4.20 1.44
N PRO A 281 -11.43 -3.22 1.84
CA PRO A 281 -12.56 -2.79 1.03
C PRO A 281 -12.13 -2.12 -0.27
N SER A 282 -12.83 -2.40 -1.37
CA SER A 282 -12.65 -1.72 -2.67
C SER A 282 -13.68 -0.60 -2.91
N LEU A 283 -14.18 0.02 -1.84
CA LEU A 283 -15.18 1.07 -1.93
C LEU A 283 -14.63 2.34 -2.57
N LYS A 284 -15.51 3.07 -3.26
CA LYS A 284 -15.23 4.36 -3.89
C LYS A 284 -16.40 5.32 -3.66
N ARG A 285 -16.11 6.54 -3.20
CA ARG A 285 -17.12 7.59 -2.94
C ARG A 285 -17.98 7.88 -4.17
N TYR A 286 -17.34 8.11 -5.31
CA TYR A 286 -17.99 8.35 -6.60
C TYR A 286 -17.86 7.11 -7.48
N SER A 287 -18.73 6.12 -7.25
CA SER A 287 -18.64 4.77 -7.83
C SER A 287 -18.75 4.75 -9.36
N SER A 288 -19.45 5.71 -9.96
CA SER A 288 -19.62 5.84 -11.42
C SER A 288 -18.36 6.33 -12.13
N GLU A 289 -17.41 6.92 -11.42
CA GLU A 289 -16.20 7.46 -12.03
C GLU A 289 -15.09 6.41 -12.14
N LYS A 290 -14.17 6.60 -13.09
CA LYS A 290 -12.92 5.83 -13.10
C LYS A 290 -11.99 6.27 -11.97
N ARG A 291 -11.21 5.35 -11.41
CA ARG A 291 -10.10 5.72 -10.51
C ARG A 291 -9.04 6.43 -11.35
N THR A 292 -8.40 7.45 -10.78
CA THR A 292 -7.25 8.08 -11.43
C THR A 292 -6.20 7.00 -11.72
N ASP A 293 -5.56 7.06 -12.87
CA ASP A 293 -4.48 6.21 -13.32
C ASP A 293 -3.46 7.04 -14.12
N GLY A 294 -2.46 6.40 -14.72
CA GLY A 294 -1.42 7.07 -15.49
C GLY A 294 -1.94 7.81 -16.73
N ASP A 295 -2.86 7.21 -17.48
CA ASP A 295 -3.41 7.80 -18.71
C ASP A 295 -4.22 9.06 -18.41
N MET A 296 -5.11 8.98 -17.42
CA MET A 296 -5.85 10.16 -16.96
C MET A 296 -4.91 11.23 -16.42
N THR A 297 -3.86 10.82 -15.70
CA THR A 297 -2.87 11.77 -15.16
C THR A 297 -2.16 12.51 -16.29
N LEU A 298 -1.81 11.82 -17.37
CA LEU A 298 -1.23 12.43 -18.57
C LEU A 298 -2.14 13.49 -19.20
N GLU A 299 -3.44 13.24 -19.30
CA GLU A 299 -4.40 14.22 -19.84
C GLU A 299 -4.36 15.53 -19.06
N TYR A 300 -4.31 15.48 -17.73
CA TYR A 300 -4.20 16.69 -16.91
C TYR A 300 -2.84 17.37 -17.04
N LEU A 301 -1.75 16.60 -17.05
CA LEU A 301 -0.41 17.16 -17.13
C LEU A 301 -0.12 17.85 -18.48
N ARG A 302 -0.79 17.44 -19.57
CA ARG A 302 -0.68 18.10 -20.90
C ARG A 302 -1.12 19.56 -20.91
N HIS A 303 -1.91 19.99 -19.93
CA HIS A 303 -2.34 21.39 -19.80
C HIS A 303 -1.33 22.28 -19.05
N LEU A 304 -0.22 21.73 -18.57
CA LEU A 304 0.79 22.46 -17.81
C LEU A 304 1.90 22.97 -18.72
N THR A 305 2.47 24.12 -18.37
CA THR A 305 3.70 24.60 -19.00
C THR A 305 4.89 23.77 -18.54
N PHE A 306 5.98 23.80 -19.32
CA PHE A 306 7.24 23.16 -18.92
C PHE A 306 7.72 23.62 -17.53
N GLU A 307 7.63 24.92 -17.25
CA GLU A 307 8.00 25.49 -15.95
C GLU A 307 7.14 24.92 -14.81
N GLN A 308 5.83 24.76 -15.02
CA GLN A 308 4.94 24.16 -14.03
C GLN A 308 5.32 22.70 -13.77
N ILE A 309 5.62 21.93 -14.83
CA ILE A 309 6.06 20.53 -14.72
C ILE A 309 7.35 20.42 -13.90
N GLU A 310 8.37 21.22 -14.19
CA GLU A 310 9.64 21.18 -13.46
C GLU A 310 9.45 21.58 -11.99
N LYS A 311 8.62 22.58 -11.71
CA LYS A 311 8.31 23.00 -10.32
C LYS A 311 7.54 21.93 -9.54
N ILE A 312 6.56 21.24 -10.13
CA ILE A 312 5.86 20.15 -9.43
C ILE A 312 6.75 18.92 -9.25
N LYS A 313 7.62 18.60 -10.23
CA LYS A 313 8.61 17.53 -10.05
C LYS A 313 9.53 17.85 -8.88
N LYS A 314 10.03 19.09 -8.80
CA LYS A 314 10.87 19.52 -7.69
C LYS A 314 10.14 19.45 -6.34
N LEU A 315 8.87 19.84 -6.31
CA LEU A 315 8.03 19.76 -5.10
C LEU A 315 7.90 18.32 -4.56
N TYR A 316 7.79 17.32 -5.45
CA TYR A 316 7.62 15.91 -5.08
C TYR A 316 8.89 15.05 -5.25
N GLU A 317 10.05 15.65 -5.52
CA GLU A 317 11.31 14.97 -5.85
C GLU A 317 11.66 13.88 -4.81
N MET A 318 11.51 14.21 -3.52
CA MET A 318 11.78 13.26 -2.45
C MET A 318 10.80 12.09 -2.43
N ASP A 319 9.53 12.28 -2.79
CA ASP A 319 8.58 11.17 -2.91
C ASP A 319 8.98 10.22 -4.06
N PHE A 320 9.47 10.77 -5.18
CA PHE A 320 9.98 9.96 -6.28
C PHE A 320 11.16 9.09 -5.83
N PHE A 321 12.14 9.69 -5.17
CA PHE A 321 13.35 8.97 -4.73
C PHE A 321 13.05 7.97 -3.61
N LEU A 322 12.37 8.39 -2.53
CA LEU A 322 12.14 7.54 -1.35
C LEU A 322 11.28 6.32 -1.68
N PHE A 323 10.31 6.46 -2.58
CA PHE A 323 9.35 5.40 -2.90
C PHE A 323 9.60 4.73 -4.24
N ASN A 324 10.76 5.00 -4.86
CA ASN A 324 11.19 4.42 -6.13
C ASN A 324 10.11 4.53 -7.21
N TYR A 325 9.62 5.75 -7.42
CA TYR A 325 8.77 6.08 -8.56
C TYR A 325 9.65 6.67 -9.66
N THR A 326 9.35 6.28 -10.89
CA THR A 326 10.05 6.79 -12.07
C THR A 326 9.34 8.03 -12.60
N MET A 327 10.10 9.04 -13.02
CA MET A 327 9.57 10.23 -13.69
C MET A 327 9.28 9.96 -15.18
N LYS A 328 8.60 8.84 -15.49
CA LYS A 328 8.34 8.34 -16.86
C LYS A 328 7.52 9.25 -17.76
N TYR A 329 7.06 10.39 -17.24
CA TYR A 329 6.37 11.39 -18.05
C TYR A 329 7.33 12.31 -18.80
N GLU A 330 8.63 12.24 -18.51
CA GLU A 330 9.68 12.98 -19.23
C GLU A 330 9.65 12.72 -20.74
N ASP A 331 9.46 11.47 -21.15
CA ASP A 331 9.35 11.08 -22.57
C ASP A 331 8.20 11.80 -23.29
N TYR A 332 7.14 12.19 -22.57
CA TYR A 332 5.98 12.90 -23.14
C TYR A 332 6.19 14.41 -23.24
N PHE A 333 7.07 15.01 -22.42
CA PHE A 333 7.35 16.45 -22.44
C PHE A 333 8.51 16.82 -23.36
N SER A 334 9.43 15.89 -23.64
CA SER A 334 10.49 16.05 -24.64
C SER A 334 9.99 16.09 -26.09
N LEU A 335 8.70 15.81 -26.34
CA LEU A 335 8.09 15.82 -27.67
C LEU A 335 7.32 17.10 -28.01
N ASN A 336 7.13 18.01 -27.04
CA ASN A 336 6.40 19.28 -27.23
C ASN A 336 7.28 20.52 -26.93
N GLY A 337 8.61 20.35 -26.88
CA GLY A 337 9.59 21.41 -26.68
C GLY A 337 10.11 21.99 -27.99
#